data_AF-A0A510KFJ2-F1
#
_entry.id   AF-A0A510KFJ2-F1
#
_cell.length_a   1.000
_cell.length_b   1.000
_cell.length_c   1.000
_cell.angle_alpha   90.00
_cell.angle_beta   90.00
_cell.angle_gamma   90.00
#
_symmetry.space_group_name_H-M   'P 1'
#
loop_
_entity.id
_entity.type
_entity.pdbx_description
1 polymer ?
#
loop_
_entity_poly.entity_id
_entity_poly.type
_entity_poly.pdbx_seq_one_letter_code
_entity_poly.pdbx_strand_id
1 'polypeptide(L)'
;MYLKFCKFNVKRSFTNFFQKRAKFPRFKSKKNSVKSYTTNCVNNSIRIEENKYLVLPKLKKVKLKYHREIPKDYRIKSVTLTNSNVNYYVSVLTEFEKEIQKNPSNDKVIGLDFSMSGLFVSSEN
;
A
#
# COMPACT_ATOMS: atom_id res chain seq x y z
N MET A 1 2.44 -9.10 18.47
CA MET A 1 1.98 -8.26 17.33
C MET A 1 2.84 -8.44 16.05
N TYR A 2 4.18 -8.54 16.11
CA TYR A 2 5.04 -8.86 14.94
C TYR A 2 4.75 -10.22 14.28
N LEU A 3 4.41 -11.23 15.09
CA LEU A 3 4.09 -12.57 14.58
C LEU A 3 2.83 -12.60 13.69
N LYS A 4 1.86 -11.69 13.86
CA LYS A 4 0.61 -11.74 13.10
C LYS A 4 0.85 -11.48 11.61
N PHE A 5 1.66 -10.48 11.26
CA PHE A 5 1.97 -10.17 9.87
C PHE A 5 2.86 -11.22 9.22
N CYS A 6 3.82 -11.77 9.99
CA CYS A 6 4.64 -12.90 9.52
C CYS A 6 3.75 -14.09 9.15
N LYS A 7 2.76 -14.44 9.99
CA LYS A 7 1.80 -15.52 9.70
C LYS A 7 0.99 -15.25 8.43
N PHE A 8 0.52 -14.01 8.23
CA PHE A 8 -0.23 -13.64 7.02
C PHE A 8 0.61 -13.76 5.75
N ASN A 9 1.85 -13.25 5.77
CA ASN A 9 2.76 -13.35 4.64
C ASN A 9 3.10 -14.80 4.30
N VAL A 10 3.34 -15.63 5.32
CA VAL A 10 3.58 -17.07 5.15
C VAL A 10 2.36 -17.73 4.51
N LYS A 11 1.16 -17.52 5.08
CA LYS A 11 -0.09 -18.08 4.54
C LYS A 11 -0.27 -17.69 3.07
N ARG A 12 -0.14 -16.39 2.74
CA ARG A 12 -0.25 -15.88 1.35
C ARG A 12 0.77 -16.53 0.42
N SER A 13 2.02 -16.67 0.86
CA SER A 13 3.10 -17.24 0.04
C SER A 13 2.84 -18.71 -0.28
N PHE A 14 2.41 -19.49 0.72
CA PHE A 14 2.05 -20.90 0.51
C PHE A 14 0.79 -21.05 -0.34
N THR A 15 -0.24 -20.22 -0.13
CA THR A 15 -1.43 -20.23 -1.01
C THR A 15 -1.04 -19.98 -2.47
N ASN A 16 -0.16 -19.02 -2.74
CA ASN A 16 0.32 -18.75 -4.10
C ASN A 16 1.13 -19.93 -4.68
N PHE A 17 1.94 -20.59 -3.86
CA PHE A 17 2.69 -21.78 -4.25
C PHE A 17 1.76 -22.94 -4.64
N PHE A 18 0.75 -23.24 -3.81
CA PHE A 18 -0.23 -24.30 -4.11
C PHE A 18 -1.11 -23.97 -5.32
N GLN A 19 -1.38 -22.68 -5.56
CA GLN A 19 -2.06 -22.21 -6.78
C GLN A 19 -1.15 -22.18 -8.02
N LYS A 20 0.11 -22.65 -7.92
CA LYS A 20 1.13 -22.64 -8.99
C LYS A 20 1.42 -21.24 -9.57
N ARG A 21 1.12 -20.17 -8.81
CA ARG A 21 1.39 -18.77 -9.19
C ARG A 21 2.77 -18.28 -8.77
N ALA A 22 3.44 -19.02 -7.88
CA ALA A 22 4.76 -18.67 -7.36
C ALA A 22 5.62 -19.91 -7.08
N LYS A 23 6.95 -19.73 -7.06
CA LYS A 23 7.91 -20.76 -6.63
C LYS A 23 7.80 -21.02 -5.12
N PHE A 24 8.43 -22.09 -4.65
CA PHE A 24 8.45 -22.46 -3.23
C PHE A 24 8.94 -21.28 -2.36
N PRO A 25 8.18 -20.88 -1.32
CA PRO A 25 8.57 -19.76 -0.47
C PRO A 25 9.90 -20.02 0.24
N ARG A 26 10.79 -19.02 0.25
CA ARG A 26 12.09 -19.08 0.95
C ARG A 26 12.14 -18.07 2.08
N PHE A 27 12.88 -18.40 3.14
CA PHE A 27 13.17 -17.45 4.21
C PHE A 27 13.98 -16.27 3.70
N LYS A 28 13.79 -15.11 4.33
CA LYS A 28 14.57 -13.91 4.02
C LYS A 28 16.04 -14.15 4.39
N SER A 29 16.96 -13.76 3.49
CA SER A 29 18.40 -13.85 3.74
C SER A 29 18.81 -12.89 4.85
N LYS A 30 19.69 -13.34 5.76
CA LYS A 30 20.27 -12.50 6.82
C LYS A 30 21.17 -11.38 6.25
N LYS A 31 21.84 -11.64 5.11
CA LYS A 31 22.81 -10.73 4.49
C LYS A 31 22.13 -9.51 3.83
N ASN A 32 21.00 -9.71 3.15
CA ASN A 32 20.25 -8.66 2.44
C ASN A 32 18.82 -8.55 2.98
N SER A 33 18.69 -8.30 4.29
CA SER A 33 17.38 -8.17 4.92
C SER A 33 16.86 -6.73 4.85
N VAL A 34 15.77 -6.53 4.12
CA VAL A 34 14.99 -5.28 4.21
C VAL A 34 14.29 -5.29 5.58
N LYS A 35 14.64 -4.32 6.43
CA LYS A 35 14.05 -4.18 7.76
C LYS A 35 12.71 -3.44 7.63
N SER A 36 11.63 -4.20 7.53
CA SER A 36 10.26 -3.67 7.45
C SER A 36 9.42 -4.08 8.65
N TYR A 37 8.62 -3.15 9.17
CA TYR A 37 7.63 -3.37 10.22
C TYR A 37 6.24 -2.94 9.72
N THR A 38 5.33 -3.91 9.59
CA THR A 38 3.94 -3.65 9.22
C THR A 38 3.00 -3.88 10.40
N THR A 39 2.11 -2.93 10.64
CA THR A 39 1.03 -3.00 11.62
C THR A 39 -0.31 -2.73 10.98
N ASN A 40 -1.29 -3.61 11.25
CA ASN A 40 -2.68 -3.33 10.92
C ASN A 40 -3.31 -2.48 12.02
N CYS A 41 -4.18 -1.56 11.62
CA CYS A 41 -5.01 -0.82 12.55
C CYS A 41 -6.09 -1.76 13.07
N VAL A 42 -5.99 -2.13 14.35
CA VAL A 42 -7.01 -2.90 15.07
C VAL A 42 -7.55 -1.96 16.15
N ASN A 43 -8.85 -1.70 16.14
CA ASN A 43 -9.55 -0.85 17.13
C ASN A 43 -8.89 0.54 17.33
N ASN A 44 -8.59 1.27 16.25
CA ASN A 44 -7.96 2.60 16.29
C ASN A 44 -6.59 2.64 17.02
N SER A 45 -5.83 1.54 16.99
CA SER A 45 -4.47 1.49 17.55
C SER A 45 -3.44 2.31 16.79
N ILE A 46 -3.73 2.69 15.54
CA ILE A 46 -2.89 3.55 14.72
C ILE A 46 -3.66 4.84 14.49
N ARG A 47 -3.04 5.98 14.80
CA ARG A 47 -3.66 7.30 14.66
C ARG A 47 -2.70 8.28 14.02
N ILE A 48 -3.24 9.20 13.25
CA ILE A 48 -2.52 10.36 12.76
C ILE A 48 -3.00 11.56 13.57
N GLU A 49 -2.08 12.22 14.26
CA GLU A 49 -2.33 13.45 15.01
C GLU A 49 -1.78 14.64 14.23
N GLU A 50 -2.59 15.71 14.17
CA GLU A 50 -2.20 17.03 13.64
C GLU A 50 -1.61 16.99 12.21
N ASN A 51 -1.94 15.98 11.40
CA ASN A 51 -1.33 15.74 10.08
C ASN A 51 0.21 15.82 10.09
N LYS A 52 0.84 15.46 11.21
CA LYS A 52 2.29 15.59 11.39
C LYS A 52 2.89 14.45 12.18
N TYR A 53 2.08 13.75 12.98
CA TYR A 53 2.55 12.68 13.82
C TYR A 53 1.74 11.41 13.60
N LEU A 54 2.44 10.29 13.45
CA LEU A 54 1.89 8.96 13.43
C LEU A 54 2.09 8.32 14.79
N VAL A 55 0.99 7.99 15.46
CA VAL A 55 1.00 7.24 16.72
C VAL A 55 0.87 5.77 16.40
N LEU A 56 1.94 5.03 16.70
CA LEU A 56 2.00 3.58 16.62
C LEU A 56 1.95 2.98 18.02
N PRO A 57 1.34 1.79 18.17
CA PRO A 57 1.22 1.14 19.48
C PRO A 57 2.56 0.79 20.12
N LYS A 58 3.63 0.66 19.33
CA LYS A 58 4.99 0.31 19.81
C LYS A 58 6.00 1.45 19.71
N LEU A 59 5.96 2.19 18.61
CA LEU A 59 6.91 3.27 18.33
C LEU A 59 6.43 4.63 18.83
N LYS A 60 5.27 4.66 19.52
CA LYS A 60 4.62 5.87 20.04
C LYS A 60 4.49 6.91 18.92
N LYS A 61 4.71 8.19 19.23
CA LYS A 61 4.55 9.33 18.34
C LYS A 61 5.78 9.47 17.43
N VAL A 62 5.58 9.28 16.13
CA VAL A 62 6.62 9.39 15.09
C VAL A 62 6.29 10.56 14.17
N LYS A 63 7.23 11.46 13.94
CA LYS A 63 7.02 12.58 13.00
C LYS A 63 6.94 12.05 11.56
N LEU A 64 5.90 12.44 10.83
CA LEU A 64 5.65 12.01 9.46
C LEU A 64 5.72 13.21 8.51
N LYS A 65 6.41 13.03 7.39
CA LYS A 65 6.42 13.98 6.27
C LYS A 65 5.52 13.41 5.17
N TYR A 66 4.41 14.07 4.92
CA TYR A 66 3.44 13.63 3.91
C TYR A 66 3.98 13.92 2.52
N HIS A 67 3.87 12.93 1.63
CA HIS A 67 4.07 13.13 0.19
C HIS A 67 2.76 13.60 -0.48
N ARG A 68 1.60 13.22 0.07
CA ARG A 68 0.27 13.61 -0.42
C ARG A 68 -0.62 13.93 0.77
N GLU A 69 -1.49 14.92 0.60
CA GLU A 69 -2.55 15.19 1.56
C GLU A 69 -3.56 14.04 1.58
N ILE A 70 -4.01 13.66 2.77
CA ILE A 70 -5.00 12.60 2.95
C ILE A 70 -6.38 13.26 3.02
N PRO A 71 -7.39 12.78 2.25
CA PRO A 71 -8.77 13.27 2.32
C PRO A 71 -9.33 13.20 3.74
N LYS A 72 -10.30 14.06 4.09
CA LYS A 72 -10.82 14.17 5.48
C LYS A 72 -11.47 12.89 6.01
N ASP A 73 -12.23 12.18 5.18
CA ASP A 73 -12.87 10.89 5.54
C ASP A 73 -11.98 9.70 5.18
N TYR A 74 -10.91 9.53 5.95
CA TYR A 74 -9.98 8.41 5.76
C TYR A 74 -10.01 7.43 6.93
N ARG A 75 -10.02 6.14 6.59
CA ARG A 75 -9.80 5.03 7.54
C ARG A 75 -8.44 4.39 7.28
N ILE A 76 -7.58 4.40 8.28
CA ILE A 76 -6.27 3.73 8.19
C ILE A 76 -6.48 2.21 8.32
N LYS A 77 -6.08 1.43 7.31
CA LYS A 77 -6.09 -0.06 7.39
C LYS A 77 -4.78 -0.61 7.94
N SER A 78 -3.66 -0.12 7.43
CA SER A 78 -2.34 -0.59 7.83
C SER A 78 -1.26 0.45 7.61
N VAL A 79 -0.16 0.30 8.35
CA VAL A 79 1.04 1.12 8.18
C VAL A 79 2.25 0.20 8.08
N THR A 80 3.11 0.48 7.12
CA THR A 80 4.39 -0.22 6.93
C THR A 80 5.54 0.77 7.06
N LEU A 81 6.41 0.56 8.04
CA LEU A 81 7.69 1.23 8.15
C LEU A 81 8.75 0.39 7.45
N THR A 82 9.53 1.00 6.57
CA THR A 82 10.66 0.33 5.90
C THR A 82 11.91 1.15 6.12
N ASN A 83 12.98 0.51 6.61
CA ASN A 83 14.30 1.11 6.68
C ASN A 83 15.10 0.70 5.44
N SER A 84 15.51 1.71 4.67
CA SER A 84 16.38 1.57 3.51
C SER A 84 17.75 2.16 3.82
N ASN A 85 18.45 1.59 4.80
CA ASN A 85 19.77 1.89 5.37
C ASN A 85 20.05 3.36 5.76
N VAL A 86 19.80 4.30 4.86
CA VAL A 86 19.94 5.75 4.99
C VAL A 86 18.65 6.41 5.48
N ASN A 87 17.48 5.95 5.00
CA ASN A 87 16.20 6.61 5.25
C ASN A 87 15.10 5.65 5.73
N TYR A 88 14.19 6.18 6.55
CA TYR A 88 12.96 5.50 6.95
C TYR A 88 11.79 5.98 6.09
N TYR A 89 11.07 5.03 5.50
CA TYR A 89 9.89 5.27 4.72
C TYR A 89 8.66 4.74 5.43
N VAL A 90 7.57 5.49 5.37
CA VAL A 90 6.28 5.13 5.95
C VAL A 90 5.25 5.01 4.84
N SER A 91 4.69 3.82 4.67
CA SER A 91 3.57 3.57 3.78
C SER A 91 2.31 3.42 4.61
N VAL A 92 1.40 4.38 4.50
CA VAL A 92 0.07 4.36 5.14
C VAL A 92 -0.94 3.92 4.10
N LEU A 93 -1.65 2.83 4.38
CA LEU A 93 -2.75 2.35 3.55
C LEU A 93 -4.06 2.89 4.12
N THR A 94 -4.65 3.85 3.42
CA THR A 94 -5.92 4.46 3.76
C THR A 94 -7.03 3.98 2.83
N GLU A 95 -8.24 3.89 3.38
CA GLU A 95 -9.49 3.70 2.67
C GLU A 95 -10.30 4.97 2.82
N PHE A 96 -10.77 5.54 1.72
CA PHE A 96 -11.59 6.73 1.70
C PHE A 96 -12.67 6.53 0.63
N GLU A 97 -13.86 7.06 0.87
CA GLU A 97 -14.88 7.11 -0.17
C GLU A 97 -14.50 8.21 -1.16
N LYS A 98 -14.45 7.83 -2.43
CA LYS A 98 -14.26 8.78 -3.52
C LYS A 98 -15.53 8.78 -4.35
N GLU A 99 -16.25 9.89 -4.32
CA GLU A 99 -17.30 10.14 -5.30
C GLU A 99 -16.62 10.29 -6.67
N ILE A 100 -16.75 9.24 -7.49
CA ILE A 100 -16.35 9.30 -8.89
C ILE A 100 -17.47 10.05 -9.60
N GLN A 101 -17.26 11.32 -9.92
CA GLN A 101 -18.15 12.05 -10.82
C GLN A 101 -18.18 11.28 -12.14
N LYS A 102 -19.34 10.71 -12.48
CA LYS A 102 -19.56 10.13 -13.80
C LYS A 102 -19.57 11.29 -14.77
N ASN A 103 -18.52 11.41 -15.57
CA ASN A 103 -18.58 12.27 -16.75
C ASN A 103 -19.77 11.81 -17.60
N PRO A 104 -20.59 12.73 -18.13
CA PRO A 104 -21.68 12.35 -19.03
C PRO A 104 -21.04 11.59 -20.19
N SER A 105 -21.44 10.32 -20.32
CA SER A 105 -21.10 9.48 -21.46
C SER A 105 -21.77 10.10 -22.67
N ASN A 106 -21.06 10.93 -23.42
CA ASN A 106 -21.35 11.06 -24.84
C ASN A 106 -21.16 9.66 -25.44
N ASP A 107 -22.02 9.27 -26.38
CA ASP A 107 -21.96 8.00 -27.13
C ASP A 107 -20.67 7.85 -27.99
N LYS A 108 -19.59 8.54 -27.65
CA LYS A 108 -18.24 8.36 -28.19
C LYS A 108 -17.57 7.19 -27.51
N VAL A 109 -17.47 6.08 -28.23
CA VAL A 109 -16.61 4.97 -27.86
C VAL A 109 -15.18 5.32 -28.28
N ILE A 110 -14.29 5.50 -27.32
CA ILE A 110 -12.85 5.71 -27.57
C ILE A 110 -12.15 4.36 -27.42
N GLY A 111 -11.58 3.85 -28.51
CA GLY A 111 -10.70 2.68 -28.50
C GLY A 111 -9.28 3.12 -28.13
N LEU A 112 -8.74 2.60 -27.02
CA LEU A 112 -7.35 2.83 -26.61
C LEU A 112 -6.53 1.58 -26.96
N ASP A 113 -5.62 1.70 -27.93
CA ASP A 113 -4.69 0.63 -28.29
C ASP A 113 -3.26 0.99 -27.88
N PHE A 114 -2.44 -0.02 -27.59
CA PHE A 114 -1.03 0.16 -27.26
C PHE A 114 -0.23 0.48 -28.52
N SER A 115 0.71 1.42 -28.43
CA SER A 115 1.69 1.66 -29.48
C SER A 115 3.11 1.66 -28.93
N MET A 116 4.04 1.15 -29.73
CA MET A 116 5.46 1.12 -29.38
C MET A 116 6.10 2.52 -29.51
N SER A 117 5.56 3.37 -30.40
CA SER A 117 6.08 4.72 -30.67
C SER A 117 5.48 5.79 -29.75
N GLY A 118 4.38 5.50 -29.07
CA GLY A 118 3.75 6.37 -28.08
C GLY A 118 2.88 5.52 -27.15
N LEU A 119 2.84 5.85 -25.86
CA LEU A 119 2.25 5.02 -24.79
C LEU A 119 0.91 4.36 -25.16
N PHE A 120 0.05 5.07 -25.88
CA PHE A 120 -1.18 4.55 -26.47
C PHE A 120 -1.59 5.39 -27.70
N VAL A 121 -2.45 4.83 -28.53
CA VAL A 121 -3.16 5.50 -29.63
C VAL A 121 -4.66 5.41 -29.33
N SER A 122 -5.37 6.53 -29.47
CA SER A 122 -6.82 6.59 -29.33
C SER A 122 -7.48 6.70 -30.70
N SER A 123 -8.42 5.81 -31.01
CA SER A 123 -9.31 5.95 -32.17
C SER A 123 -10.72 6.27 -31.67
N GLU A 124 -11.30 7.35 -32.17
CA GLU A 124 -12.72 7.66 -32.00
C GLU A 124 -13.50 7.04 -33.16
N ASN A 125 -14.60 6.36 -32.88
CA ASN A 125 -15.51 5.79 -33.88
C ASN A 125 -16.75 6.66 -34.05
#